data_AF-A0A0U5H1R2-F1
#
_entry.id   AF-A0A0U5H1R2-F1
#
_cell.length_a   1.000
_cell.length_b   1.000
_cell.length_c   1.000
_cell.angle_alpha   90.00
_cell.angle_beta   90.00
_cell.angle_gamma   90.00
#
_symmetry.space_group_name_H-M   'P 1'
#
loop_
_entity.id
_entity.type
_entity.pdbx_description
1 polymer ?
#
loop_
_entity_poly.entity_id
_entity_poly.type
_entity_poly.pdbx_seq_one_letter_code
_entity_poly.pdbx_strand_id
1 'polypeptide(L)'
;MTRRFRWTRPAPGGTVTVTRVAGDHELADGDPQRRYTLSVPAPSDATVHASDCDTAWEDGTLWVTAPDGAGLARVRLRNDDATVAFRLPGPTFDDALTAAIDGDEAAAHDLLAGADSPVALALACGPFLDVEGFVALVDTLATASEGASDDLHATRYDLVRIAATTGAGPPVGTADEFEALVEGLDGVDAVGDVDVLDALADTTFVAHDTPAETKRFLADLGYELPLLAERGDGRFLAHYLAQVARTAGVRDAKQAAARRGANTDHADFADAKAAAERADYWDRGAAWRDAVLPAAGESLPTFAYVLANALYWTGEVGRSDSRADELLHEGAAAAARTIDLEWVAGHADYERARAAAHRHRSKRNHALALEHFETARGVAESHSFLDPWEPTYSHAVVRSNMLSTTGDHERAVEVLDDALADLREQGVPDDRFAEMRDHLEGQRHERRAIVADDDGDRLAHLEAALDHYEAVGFERSVARIEAKLDDAEAAGEDTGGESREGGARPQPVLRPDPDAGPSLDDIPTLHDSLTETDPGAVGSADPGVLPDEREDALADDPGVPGRDSEPRYR
;
A
#
# COMPACT_ATOMS: atom_id res chain seq x y z
N MET A 1 19.81 29.90 17.12
CA MET A 1 19.56 28.87 18.15
C MET A 1 20.01 27.55 17.56
N THR A 2 21.11 26.99 18.05
CA THR A 2 21.69 25.74 17.54
C THR A 2 20.80 24.58 17.97
N ARG A 3 20.01 24.03 17.05
CA ARG A 3 19.17 22.84 17.31
C ARG A 3 20.09 21.69 17.72
N ARG A 4 20.01 21.28 18.99
CA ARG A 4 20.63 20.03 19.47
C ARG A 4 19.69 18.89 19.11
N PHE A 5 19.97 18.22 18.00
CA PHE A 5 19.28 16.98 17.66
C PHE A 5 19.85 15.85 18.50
N ARG A 6 18.98 15.21 19.27
CA ARG A 6 19.31 14.07 20.11
C ARG A 6 18.26 13.00 19.87
N TRP A 7 18.72 11.80 19.54
CA TRP A 7 17.84 10.65 19.39
C TRP A 7 18.47 9.43 20.05
N THR A 8 17.64 8.43 20.30
CA THR A 8 18.05 7.21 20.98
C THR A 8 17.73 6.00 20.13
N ARG A 9 18.62 5.01 20.15
CA ARG A 9 18.37 3.71 19.53
C ARG A 9 18.62 2.57 20.48
N PRO A 10 17.75 1.53 20.47
CA PRO A 10 18.08 0.26 21.06
C PRO A 10 19.40 -0.27 20.49
N ALA A 11 20.27 -0.76 21.36
CA ALA A 11 21.58 -1.28 21.02
C ALA A 11 21.92 -2.46 21.93
N PRO A 12 22.95 -3.26 21.59
CA PRO A 12 23.42 -4.30 22.47
C PRO A 12 23.80 -3.75 23.85
N GLY A 13 23.20 -4.29 24.91
CA GLY A 13 23.49 -3.88 26.30
C GLY A 13 22.75 -2.62 26.79
N GLY A 14 21.85 -2.03 25.99
CA GLY A 14 20.97 -0.94 26.43
C GLY A 14 20.58 0.02 25.30
N THR A 15 20.48 1.31 25.61
CA THR A 15 20.09 2.33 24.63
C THR A 15 21.29 3.24 24.34
N VAL A 16 21.63 3.40 23.05
CA VAL A 16 22.63 4.38 22.62
C VAL A 16 21.94 5.70 22.38
N THR A 17 22.46 6.77 22.99
CA THR A 17 22.04 8.14 22.66
C THR A 17 22.99 8.71 21.62
N VAL A 18 22.46 9.16 20.50
CA VAL A 18 23.18 9.98 19.53
C VAL A 18 22.87 11.45 19.78
N THR A 19 23.88 12.31 19.80
CA THR A 19 23.70 13.76 19.91
C THR A 19 24.52 14.47 18.83
N ARG A 20 23.86 15.31 18.02
CA ARG A 20 24.56 16.25 17.14
C ARG A 20 25.20 17.34 18.00
N VAL A 21 26.50 17.53 17.82
CA VAL A 21 27.28 18.57 18.52
C VAL A 21 27.22 19.85 17.71
N ALA A 22 26.54 20.86 18.23
CA ALA A 22 26.48 22.17 17.59
C ALA A 22 27.67 23.06 18.00
N GLY A 23 28.31 23.76 17.06
CA GLY A 23 29.42 24.69 17.35
C GLY A 23 30.41 24.95 16.20
N ASP A 24 31.55 25.56 16.56
CA ASP A 24 32.57 26.20 15.70
C ASP A 24 33.20 25.34 14.57
N HIS A 25 33.01 24.02 14.56
CA HIS A 25 33.46 23.11 13.50
C HIS A 25 32.60 23.15 12.23
N GLU A 26 31.43 23.80 12.30
CA GLU A 26 30.61 24.15 11.13
C GLU A 26 31.05 25.51 10.49
N LEU A 27 32.01 26.22 11.11
CA LEU A 27 32.36 27.62 10.78
C LEU A 27 33.87 27.92 10.62
N ALA A 28 34.76 26.94 10.76
CA ALA A 28 36.21 27.15 10.61
C ALA A 28 36.65 27.01 9.14
N ASP A 29 37.73 27.70 8.74
CA ASP A 29 38.32 27.83 7.39
C ASP A 29 38.74 26.50 6.66
N GLY A 30 38.10 25.36 6.94
CA GLY A 30 38.28 24.06 6.29
C GLY A 30 36.98 23.53 5.67
N ASP A 31 37.04 22.32 5.10
CA ASP A 31 35.86 21.67 4.50
C ASP A 31 34.76 21.49 5.57
N PRO A 32 33.46 21.72 5.24
CA PRO A 32 32.38 21.60 6.20
C PRO A 32 32.32 20.19 6.83
N GLN A 33 32.08 20.11 8.14
CA GLN A 33 31.99 18.82 8.85
C GLN A 33 30.92 18.86 9.93
N ARG A 34 30.33 17.70 10.21
CA ARG A 34 29.39 17.49 11.31
C ARG A 34 29.90 16.50 12.31
N ARG A 35 29.68 16.80 13.60
CA ARG A 35 30.13 15.96 14.71
C ARG A 35 28.95 15.42 15.51
N TYR A 36 29.08 14.15 15.88
CA TYR A 36 28.12 13.42 16.69
C TYR A 36 28.81 12.78 17.88
N THR A 37 28.09 12.66 18.99
CA THR A 37 28.48 11.83 20.13
C THR A 37 27.51 10.68 20.30
N LEU A 38 28.05 9.47 20.49
CA LEU A 38 27.30 8.24 20.75
C LEU A 38 27.65 7.77 22.18
N SER A 39 26.67 7.88 23.08
CA SER A 39 26.78 7.39 24.46
C SER A 39 26.40 5.91 24.50
N VAL A 40 27.39 5.01 24.65
CA VAL A 40 27.21 3.56 24.60
C VAL A 40 27.19 2.95 26.02
N PRO A 41 26.19 2.10 26.39
CA PRO A 41 26.05 1.57 27.76
C PRO A 41 27.19 0.67 28.28
N ALA A 42 28.03 0.13 27.41
CA ALA A 42 29.20 -0.69 27.75
C ALA A 42 30.28 -0.56 26.65
N PRO A 43 31.04 0.55 26.62
CA PRO A 43 31.90 0.89 25.48
C PRO A 43 33.13 -0.02 25.33
N SER A 44 33.59 -0.65 26.42
CA SER A 44 34.77 -1.54 26.40
C SER A 44 34.60 -2.79 25.55
N ASP A 45 33.35 -3.21 25.33
CA ASP A 45 33.01 -4.47 24.68
C ASP A 45 32.51 -4.23 23.24
N ALA A 46 32.43 -2.96 22.82
CA ALA A 46 31.90 -2.55 21.53
C ALA A 46 33.01 -2.39 20.48
N THR A 47 32.88 -3.11 19.37
CA THR A 47 33.64 -2.86 18.13
C THR A 47 32.89 -1.88 17.23
N VAL A 48 33.62 -0.96 16.60
CA VAL A 48 33.07 0.10 15.74
C VAL A 48 33.56 -0.09 14.31
N HIS A 49 32.63 -0.11 13.36
CA HIS A 49 32.94 -0.03 11.93
C HIS A 49 32.31 1.23 11.35
N ALA A 50 33.12 2.10 10.76
CA ALA A 50 32.69 3.35 10.16
C ALA A 50 32.74 3.27 8.62
N SER A 51 31.83 3.99 7.98
CA SER A 51 31.81 4.23 6.53
C SER A 51 31.46 5.69 6.31
N ASP A 52 32.24 6.36 5.47
CA ASP A 52 32.08 7.78 5.13
C ASP A 52 32.11 8.73 6.35
N CYS A 53 32.84 8.33 7.39
CA CYS A 53 33.09 9.14 8.58
C CYS A 53 34.33 8.69 9.36
N ASP A 54 34.86 9.59 10.18
CA ASP A 54 35.91 9.31 11.15
C ASP A 54 35.33 9.06 12.53
N THR A 55 35.94 8.15 13.30
CA THR A 55 35.47 7.84 14.66
C THR A 55 36.61 7.81 15.68
N ALA A 56 36.32 8.28 16.90
CA ALA A 56 37.28 8.30 18.01
C ALA A 56 36.58 8.05 19.35
N TRP A 57 37.18 7.24 20.22
CA TRP A 57 36.69 7.03 21.58
C TRP A 57 37.37 8.01 22.55
N GLU A 58 36.56 8.76 23.30
CA GLU A 58 37.03 9.65 24.36
C GLU A 58 36.15 9.51 25.59
N ASP A 59 36.75 9.20 26.75
CA ASP A 59 36.04 9.07 28.04
C ASP A 59 34.78 8.18 27.99
N GLY A 60 34.82 7.10 27.20
CA GLY A 60 33.69 6.17 27.05
C GLY A 60 32.55 6.67 26.15
N THR A 61 32.75 7.78 25.44
CA THR A 61 31.86 8.30 24.40
C THR A 61 32.51 8.12 23.03
N LEU A 62 31.73 7.63 22.05
CA LEU A 62 32.20 7.55 20.68
C LEU A 62 31.89 8.86 19.96
N TRP A 63 32.92 9.58 19.56
CA TRP A 63 32.84 10.72 18.67
C TRP A 63 32.86 10.26 17.22
N VAL A 64 32.01 10.88 16.41
CA VAL A 64 31.93 10.63 14.97
C VAL A 64 31.97 11.95 14.24
N THR A 65 32.81 12.04 13.20
CA THR A 65 32.90 13.21 12.33
C THR A 65 32.51 12.80 10.90
N ALA A 66 31.41 13.34 10.40
CA ALA A 66 30.94 13.16 9.03
C ALA A 66 31.42 14.36 8.18
N PRO A 67 32.24 14.14 7.14
CA PRO A 67 32.65 15.21 6.24
C PRO A 67 31.51 15.63 5.31
N ASP A 68 31.67 16.79 4.68
CA ASP A 68 30.77 17.21 3.61
C ASP A 68 30.79 16.24 2.43
N GLY A 69 29.65 16.07 1.77
CA GLY A 69 29.47 15.10 0.68
C GLY A 69 29.37 13.63 1.10
N ALA A 70 29.44 13.30 2.40
CA ALA A 70 29.29 11.92 2.89
C ALA A 70 27.86 11.36 2.74
N GLY A 71 26.87 12.20 2.43
CA GLY A 71 25.45 11.82 2.43
C GLY A 71 25.00 11.35 3.82
N LEU A 72 24.67 10.06 3.95
CA LEU A 72 24.35 9.40 5.22
C LEU A 72 25.50 8.50 5.69
N ALA A 73 26.45 9.10 6.42
CA ALA A 73 27.55 8.39 7.04
C ALA A 73 27.05 7.28 7.96
N ARG A 74 27.78 6.16 8.03
CA ARG A 74 27.32 4.96 8.75
C ARG A 74 28.31 4.54 9.83
N VAL A 75 27.78 4.33 11.03
CA VAL A 75 28.51 3.68 12.13
C VAL A 75 27.80 2.39 12.51
N ARG A 76 28.50 1.26 12.48
CA ARG A 76 28.02 -0.02 13.03
C ARG A 76 28.69 -0.28 14.36
N LEU A 77 27.89 -0.43 15.41
CA LEU A 77 28.34 -0.92 16.71
C LEU A 77 28.04 -2.42 16.80
N ARG A 78 29.04 -3.20 17.18
CA ARG A 78 28.88 -4.63 17.46
C ARG A 78 29.36 -4.93 18.88
N ASN A 79 28.53 -5.61 19.66
CA ASN A 79 28.86 -6.15 20.98
C ASN A 79 28.46 -7.63 20.99
N ASP A 80 29.43 -8.50 21.27
CA ASP A 80 29.31 -9.96 21.09
C ASP A 80 28.78 -10.32 19.68
N ASP A 81 27.61 -10.96 19.60
CA ASP A 81 26.95 -11.37 18.36
C ASP A 81 25.92 -10.34 17.83
N ALA A 82 25.60 -9.31 18.61
CA ALA A 82 24.59 -8.33 18.25
C ALA A 82 25.23 -7.12 17.55
N THR A 83 24.59 -6.64 16.47
CA THR A 83 25.07 -5.50 15.67
C THR A 83 23.93 -4.50 15.46
N VAL A 84 24.24 -3.20 15.59
CA VAL A 84 23.32 -2.10 15.30
C VAL A 84 24.00 -1.08 14.40
N ALA A 85 23.26 -0.49 13.48
CA ALA A 85 23.75 0.56 12.58
C ALA A 85 23.10 1.91 12.88
N PHE A 86 23.91 2.96 12.86
CA PHE A 86 23.52 4.36 12.96
C PHE A 86 23.82 5.04 11.63
N ARG A 87 22.86 5.86 11.17
CA ARG A 87 23.03 6.78 10.04
C ARG A 87 23.17 8.18 10.61
N LEU A 88 24.13 8.93 10.09
CA LEU A 88 24.52 10.25 10.57
C LEU A 88 24.63 11.18 9.35
N PRO A 89 23.76 12.19 9.22
CA PRO A 89 23.73 13.00 8.01
C PRO A 89 24.94 13.96 7.94
N GLY A 90 25.57 14.04 6.77
CA GLY A 90 26.60 15.04 6.49
C GLY A 90 26.02 16.46 6.39
N PRO A 91 26.88 17.51 6.35
CA PRO A 91 26.49 18.90 6.20
C PRO A 91 25.45 19.17 5.11
N THR A 92 25.81 19.04 3.83
CA THR A 92 24.89 19.31 2.71
C THR A 92 23.64 18.43 2.74
N PHE A 93 23.77 17.16 3.10
CA PHE A 93 22.62 16.24 3.14
C PHE A 93 21.56 16.69 4.14
N ASP A 94 21.95 17.08 5.35
CA ASP A 94 20.98 17.50 6.38
C ASP A 94 20.39 18.88 6.10
N ASP A 95 21.15 19.77 5.43
CA ASP A 95 20.65 21.06 5.00
C ASP A 95 19.57 20.86 3.92
N ALA A 96 19.83 19.98 2.94
CA ALA A 96 18.84 19.56 1.94
C ALA A 96 17.65 18.84 2.58
N LEU A 97 17.88 17.95 3.54
CA LEU A 97 16.82 17.27 4.28
C LEU A 97 15.94 18.26 5.06
N THR A 98 16.55 19.25 5.71
CA THR A 98 15.80 20.29 6.44
C THR A 98 14.97 21.12 5.48
N ALA A 99 15.54 21.51 4.33
CA ALA A 99 14.80 22.25 3.31
C ALA A 99 13.64 21.43 2.73
N ALA A 100 13.86 20.14 2.44
CA ALA A 100 12.82 19.23 1.98
C ALA A 100 11.70 19.07 3.03
N ILE A 101 12.02 18.92 4.31
CA ILE A 101 11.00 18.89 5.38
C ILE A 101 10.23 20.21 5.48
N ASP A 102 10.87 21.34 5.17
CA ASP A 102 10.23 22.65 5.10
C ASP A 102 9.44 22.87 3.78
N GLY A 103 9.35 21.86 2.91
CA GLY A 103 8.57 21.86 1.66
C GLY A 103 9.33 22.25 0.39
N ASP A 104 10.67 22.24 0.40
CA ASP A 104 11.48 22.54 -0.78
C ASP A 104 11.60 21.32 -1.72
N GLU A 105 10.83 21.33 -2.80
CA GLU A 105 10.82 20.29 -3.84
C GLU A 105 12.17 20.12 -4.54
N ALA A 106 12.95 21.18 -4.72
CA ALA A 106 14.26 21.08 -5.37
C ALA A 106 15.27 20.36 -4.46
N ALA A 107 15.21 20.64 -3.16
CA ALA A 107 16.01 19.90 -2.18
C ALA A 107 15.59 18.43 -2.08
N ALA A 108 14.28 18.14 -2.15
CA ALA A 108 13.77 16.77 -2.20
C ALA A 108 14.25 16.03 -3.46
N HIS A 109 14.22 16.69 -4.62
CA HIS A 109 14.74 16.14 -5.87
C HIS A 109 16.25 15.83 -5.79
N ASP A 110 17.05 16.74 -5.20
CA ASP A 110 18.48 16.51 -4.98
C ASP A 110 18.75 15.31 -4.06
N LEU A 111 17.92 15.10 -3.04
CA LEU A 111 18.02 13.93 -2.16
C LEU A 111 17.66 12.63 -2.91
N LEU A 112 16.61 12.65 -3.73
CA LEU A 112 16.19 11.51 -4.54
C LEU A 112 17.28 11.10 -5.54
N ALA A 113 17.95 12.06 -6.18
CA ALA A 113 19.02 11.79 -7.13
C ALA A 113 20.21 11.01 -6.52
N GLY A 114 20.40 11.10 -5.20
CA GLY A 114 21.45 10.38 -4.47
C GLY A 114 20.99 9.10 -3.78
N ALA A 115 19.72 8.70 -3.92
CA ALA A 115 19.11 7.59 -3.19
C ALA A 115 18.72 6.43 -4.12
N ASP A 116 18.75 5.20 -3.58
CA ASP A 116 18.30 4.00 -4.32
C ASP A 116 16.78 4.02 -4.59
N SER A 117 16.00 4.61 -3.68
CA SER A 117 14.54 4.80 -3.80
C SER A 117 14.04 5.83 -2.78
N PRO A 118 12.88 6.48 -3.03
CA PRO A 118 12.23 7.38 -2.06
C PRO A 118 11.95 6.68 -0.72
N VAL A 119 11.52 5.41 -0.78
CA VAL A 119 11.23 4.57 0.40
C VAL A 119 12.49 4.35 1.25
N ALA A 120 13.59 3.95 0.60
CA ALA A 120 14.86 3.74 1.28
C ALA A 120 15.40 5.03 1.90
N LEU A 121 15.26 6.16 1.20
CA LEU A 121 15.63 7.48 1.70
C LEU A 121 14.82 7.85 2.94
N ALA A 122 13.48 7.81 2.85
CA ALA A 122 12.59 8.12 3.97
C ALA A 122 12.92 7.25 5.20
N LEU A 123 13.01 5.93 5.03
CA LEU A 123 13.32 4.99 6.12
C LEU A 123 14.73 5.17 6.70
N ALA A 124 15.71 5.61 5.90
CA ALA A 124 17.06 5.89 6.36
C ALA A 124 17.16 7.21 7.15
N CYS A 125 16.31 8.19 6.84
CA CYS A 125 16.20 9.48 7.53
C CYS A 125 15.35 9.40 8.81
N GLY A 126 14.25 8.65 8.78
CA GLY A 126 13.32 8.45 9.90
C GLY A 126 13.96 8.23 11.27
N PRO A 127 15.06 7.46 11.43
CA PRO A 127 15.77 7.30 12.69
C PRO A 127 16.05 8.53 13.54
N PHE A 128 16.15 9.70 12.92
CA PHE A 128 16.46 10.97 13.57
C PHE A 128 15.41 12.05 13.29
N LEU A 129 14.26 11.65 12.75
CA LEU A 129 13.05 12.46 12.61
C LEU A 129 12.00 12.00 13.62
N ASP A 130 11.15 12.93 14.05
CA ASP A 130 9.87 12.57 14.66
C ASP A 130 8.85 12.20 13.56
N VAL A 131 7.66 11.79 13.97
CA VAL A 131 6.59 11.40 13.05
C VAL A 131 6.22 12.56 12.11
N GLU A 132 6.08 13.77 12.64
CA GLU A 132 5.75 14.97 11.86
C GLU A 132 6.80 15.26 10.79
N GLY A 133 8.09 15.29 11.15
CA GLY A 133 9.17 15.50 10.20
C GLY A 133 9.33 14.37 9.17
N PHE A 134 9.02 13.12 9.55
CA PHE A 134 9.01 12.00 8.61
C PHE A 134 7.87 12.13 7.58
N VAL A 135 6.66 12.47 8.02
CA VAL A 135 5.50 12.68 7.14
C VAL A 135 5.74 13.85 6.20
N ALA A 136 6.24 14.99 6.70
CA ALA A 136 6.57 16.14 5.87
C ALA A 136 7.65 15.83 4.80
N LEU A 137 8.62 14.99 5.14
CA LEU A 137 9.58 14.48 4.17
C LEU A 137 8.89 13.61 3.11
N VAL A 138 8.04 12.67 3.51
CA VAL A 138 7.32 11.78 2.57
C VAL A 138 6.45 12.59 1.61
N ASP A 139 5.72 13.58 2.12
CA ASP A 139 4.90 14.50 1.32
C ASP A 139 5.75 15.20 0.25
N THR A 140 6.82 15.87 0.67
CA THR A 140 7.69 16.61 -0.26
C THR A 140 8.45 15.70 -1.24
N LEU A 141 8.80 14.47 -0.84
CA LEU A 141 9.37 13.50 -1.76
C LEU A 141 8.35 13.02 -2.80
N ALA A 142 7.09 12.84 -2.40
CA ALA A 142 6.03 12.43 -3.31
C ALA A 142 5.71 13.53 -4.34
N THR A 143 5.76 14.81 -3.95
CA THR A 143 5.55 15.92 -4.89
C THR A 143 6.75 16.19 -5.80
N ALA A 144 7.96 15.88 -5.36
CA ALA A 144 9.19 16.17 -6.12
C ALA A 144 9.33 15.37 -7.43
N SER A 145 8.69 14.21 -7.56
CA SER A 145 8.69 13.43 -8.80
C SER A 145 7.52 12.43 -8.82
N GLU A 146 6.89 12.27 -9.98
CA GLU A 146 5.83 11.27 -10.19
C GLU A 146 6.29 9.84 -9.85
N GLY A 147 7.53 9.49 -10.23
CA GLY A 147 8.10 8.19 -9.88
C GLY A 147 8.28 7.99 -8.37
N ALA A 148 8.46 9.07 -7.61
CA ALA A 148 8.53 9.00 -6.16
C ALA A 148 7.14 8.87 -5.52
N SER A 149 6.15 9.59 -6.05
CA SER A 149 4.74 9.46 -5.69
C SER A 149 4.25 8.01 -5.83
N ASP A 150 4.45 7.40 -7.00
CA ASP A 150 4.01 6.02 -7.28
C ASP A 150 4.62 4.98 -6.32
N ASP A 151 5.91 5.14 -6.03
CA ASP A 151 6.65 4.25 -5.14
C ASP A 151 6.18 4.38 -3.68
N LEU A 152 5.97 5.60 -3.21
CA LEU A 152 5.50 5.88 -1.86
C LEU A 152 4.05 5.43 -1.70
N HIS A 153 3.18 5.70 -2.69
CA HIS A 153 1.81 5.18 -2.75
C HIS A 153 1.80 3.66 -2.61
N ALA A 154 2.60 2.95 -3.39
CA ALA A 154 2.63 1.49 -3.39
C ALA A 154 3.18 0.87 -2.09
N THR A 155 3.91 1.63 -1.29
CA THR A 155 4.60 1.14 -0.08
C THR A 155 4.14 1.82 1.20
N ARG A 156 3.07 2.60 1.17
CA ARG A 156 2.59 3.38 2.33
C ARG A 156 2.31 2.53 3.58
N TYR A 157 1.69 1.36 3.42
CA TYR A 157 1.51 0.40 4.52
C TYR A 157 2.82 -0.26 4.96
N ASP A 158 3.76 -0.48 4.02
CA ASP A 158 5.10 -0.97 4.35
C ASP A 158 5.89 0.04 5.18
N LEU A 159 5.76 1.34 4.91
CA LEU A 159 6.38 2.40 5.72
C LEU A 159 5.92 2.33 7.18
N VAL A 160 4.60 2.22 7.40
CA VAL A 160 4.01 2.09 8.75
C VAL A 160 4.51 0.82 9.43
N ARG A 161 4.42 -0.32 8.73
CA ARG A 161 4.84 -1.63 9.25
C ARG A 161 6.32 -1.63 9.62
N ILE A 162 7.19 -1.10 8.75
CA ILE A 162 8.64 -1.05 8.99
C ILE A 162 8.95 -0.14 10.19
N ALA A 163 8.31 1.03 10.28
CA ALA A 163 8.47 1.94 11.41
C ALA A 163 8.05 1.30 12.75
N ALA A 164 6.93 0.57 12.75
CA ALA A 164 6.38 -0.05 13.96
C ALA A 164 7.15 -1.31 14.42
N THR A 165 7.79 -2.04 13.50
CA THR A 165 8.38 -3.37 13.80
C THR A 165 9.89 -3.42 13.76
N THR A 166 10.53 -2.38 13.23
CA THR A 166 11.98 -2.36 13.03
C THR A 166 12.62 -1.13 13.66
N GLY A 167 13.94 -1.03 13.53
CA GLY A 167 14.66 0.21 13.80
C GLY A 167 14.78 1.10 12.57
N ALA A 168 14.05 0.92 11.48
CA ALA A 168 14.05 1.87 10.36
C ALA A 168 12.81 2.78 10.45
N GLY A 169 12.86 3.96 9.83
CA GLY A 169 11.78 4.94 9.97
C GLY A 169 11.78 5.68 11.32
N PRO A 170 10.73 6.50 11.56
CA PRO A 170 10.57 7.27 12.79
C PRO A 170 10.33 6.34 13.98
N PRO A 171 10.69 6.74 15.22
CA PRO A 171 10.40 5.94 16.40
C PRO A 171 8.89 5.87 16.63
N VAL A 172 8.34 4.66 16.52
CA VAL A 172 6.92 4.36 16.84
C VAL A 172 6.91 3.33 17.96
N GLY A 173 6.68 3.78 19.19
CA GLY A 173 6.67 2.94 20.39
C GLY A 173 5.35 2.96 21.16
N THR A 174 4.40 3.78 20.73
CA THR A 174 3.10 3.99 21.39
C THR A 174 1.96 4.04 20.38
N ALA A 175 0.73 3.86 20.84
CA ALA A 175 -0.48 3.96 20.04
C ALA A 175 -0.63 5.37 19.45
N ASP A 176 -0.37 6.42 20.23
CA ASP A 176 -0.44 7.81 19.75
C ASP A 176 0.57 8.08 18.62
N GLU A 177 1.80 7.57 18.72
CA GLU A 177 2.81 7.69 17.66
C GLU A 177 2.45 6.87 16.41
N PHE A 178 1.84 5.69 16.59
CA PHE A 178 1.38 4.86 15.48
C PHE A 178 0.23 5.52 14.73
N GLU A 179 -0.79 6.02 15.45
CA GLU A 179 -1.93 6.71 14.85
C GLU A 179 -1.49 8.02 14.20
N ALA A 180 -0.61 8.79 14.82
CA ALA A 180 -0.06 10.01 14.21
C ALA A 180 0.69 9.74 12.90
N LEU A 181 1.40 8.60 12.79
CA LEU A 181 2.08 8.23 11.55
C LEU A 181 1.07 7.86 10.46
N VAL A 182 0.05 7.09 10.80
CA VAL A 182 -1.00 6.69 9.85
C VAL A 182 -1.80 7.90 9.39
N GLU A 183 -2.31 8.71 10.32
CA GLU A 183 -3.07 9.93 10.01
C GLU A 183 -2.22 10.93 9.21
N GLY A 184 -0.92 11.04 9.51
CA GLY A 184 -0.01 11.87 8.75
C GLY A 184 0.15 11.41 7.30
N LEU A 185 0.31 10.10 7.06
CA LEU A 185 0.42 9.54 5.71
C LEU A 185 -0.91 9.60 4.94
N ASP A 186 -2.03 9.38 5.61
CA ASP A 186 -3.39 9.53 5.05
C ASP A 186 -3.65 10.98 4.59
N GLY A 187 -3.04 11.95 5.26
CA GLY A 187 -3.09 13.37 4.88
C GLY A 187 -2.22 13.75 3.68
N VAL A 188 -1.43 12.83 3.11
CA VAL A 188 -0.59 13.09 1.94
C VAL A 188 -1.32 12.63 0.68
N ASP A 189 -1.94 13.58 -0.03
CA ASP A 189 -2.75 13.33 -1.23
C ASP A 189 -2.01 12.49 -2.29
N ALA A 190 -0.70 12.73 -2.47
CA ALA A 190 0.13 12.03 -3.45
C ALA A 190 0.39 10.54 -3.09
N VAL A 191 0.34 10.20 -1.80
CA VAL A 191 0.55 8.82 -1.31
C VAL A 191 -0.77 8.07 -1.17
N GLY A 192 -1.88 8.78 -0.96
CA GLY A 192 -3.23 8.22 -0.90
C GLY A 192 -3.57 7.53 0.43
N ASP A 193 -4.82 7.08 0.53
CA ASP A 193 -5.47 6.73 1.79
C ASP A 193 -4.75 5.62 2.60
N VAL A 194 -4.67 5.83 3.92
CA VAL A 194 -4.10 4.89 4.90
C VAL A 194 -5.02 4.78 6.12
N ASP A 195 -5.56 3.58 6.36
CA ASP A 195 -6.39 3.31 7.53
C ASP A 195 -5.60 2.68 8.69
N VAL A 196 -5.91 3.10 9.93
CA VAL A 196 -5.23 2.64 11.15
C VAL A 196 -5.46 1.14 11.40
N LEU A 197 -6.68 0.64 11.20
CA LEU A 197 -7.01 -0.77 11.44
C LEU A 197 -6.36 -1.66 10.38
N ASP A 198 -6.32 -1.21 9.14
CA ASP A 198 -5.68 -1.90 8.03
C ASP A 198 -4.15 -1.92 8.20
N ALA A 199 -3.55 -0.82 8.65
CA ALA A 199 -2.12 -0.76 8.97
C ALA A 199 -1.73 -1.66 10.15
N LEU A 200 -2.56 -1.73 11.20
CA LEU A 200 -2.36 -2.69 12.31
C LEU A 200 -2.51 -4.14 11.83
N ALA A 201 -3.50 -4.41 10.97
CA ALA A 201 -3.71 -5.74 10.41
C ALA A 201 -2.54 -6.18 9.52
N ASP A 202 -2.08 -5.31 8.62
CA ASP A 202 -0.88 -5.53 7.78
C ASP A 202 0.35 -5.84 8.64
N THR A 203 0.59 -5.00 9.64
CA THR A 203 1.73 -5.16 10.55
C THR A 203 1.67 -6.50 11.28
N THR A 204 0.51 -6.84 11.84
CA THR A 204 0.36 -8.08 12.61
C THR A 204 0.32 -9.34 11.74
N PHE A 205 -0.10 -9.22 10.49
CA PHE A 205 -0.09 -10.31 9.52
C PHE A 205 1.33 -10.67 9.09
N VAL A 206 2.17 -9.67 8.79
CA VAL A 206 3.48 -9.90 8.20
C VAL A 206 4.57 -10.10 9.26
N ALA A 207 4.51 -9.39 10.38
CA ALA A 207 5.59 -9.41 11.36
C ALA A 207 5.44 -10.51 12.44
N HIS A 208 4.29 -11.18 12.53
CA HIS A 208 3.99 -12.10 13.62
C HIS A 208 3.39 -13.41 13.13
N ASP A 209 3.92 -14.51 13.66
CA ASP A 209 3.52 -15.87 13.26
C ASP A 209 2.61 -16.54 14.31
N THR A 210 2.37 -15.87 15.45
CA THR A 210 1.55 -16.42 16.52
C THR A 210 0.60 -15.39 17.16
N PRO A 211 -0.55 -15.82 17.72
CA PRO A 211 -1.45 -14.90 18.41
C PRO A 211 -0.83 -14.27 19.67
N ALA A 212 0.15 -14.95 20.27
CA ALA A 212 0.85 -14.45 21.45
C ALA A 212 1.77 -13.28 21.09
N GLU A 213 2.48 -13.37 19.96
CA GLU A 213 3.29 -12.28 19.43
C GLU A 213 2.43 -11.09 19.04
N THR A 214 1.33 -11.30 18.33
CA THR A 214 0.36 -10.25 18.00
C THR A 214 -0.15 -9.53 19.23
N LYS A 215 -0.58 -10.25 20.27
CA LYS A 215 -1.05 -9.63 21.53
C LYS A 215 0.04 -8.84 22.24
N ARG A 216 1.27 -9.37 22.28
CA ARG A 216 2.39 -8.69 22.91
C ARG A 216 2.71 -7.41 22.15
N PHE A 217 2.78 -7.45 20.82
CA PHE A 217 3.01 -6.27 20.00
C PHE A 217 1.96 -5.18 20.24
N LEU A 218 0.67 -5.53 20.19
CA LEU A 218 -0.41 -4.59 20.47
C LEU A 218 -0.30 -4.00 21.88
N ALA A 219 0.00 -4.84 22.88
CA ALA A 219 0.18 -4.38 24.25
C ALA A 219 1.43 -3.50 24.44
N ASP A 220 2.52 -3.79 23.72
CA ASP A 220 3.77 -3.02 23.75
C ASP A 220 3.56 -1.62 23.15
N LEU A 221 2.72 -1.49 22.11
CA LEU A 221 2.25 -0.19 21.60
C LEU A 221 1.23 0.49 22.54
N GLY A 222 0.65 -0.23 23.50
CA GLY A 222 -0.36 0.31 24.41
C GLY A 222 -1.81 0.14 23.94
N TYR A 223 -2.05 -0.67 22.91
CA TYR A 223 -3.39 -1.07 22.52
C TYR A 223 -3.96 -2.16 23.42
N GLU A 224 -5.22 -1.99 23.80
CA GLU A 224 -6.01 -3.04 24.44
C GLU A 224 -6.85 -3.77 23.39
N LEU A 225 -6.61 -5.07 23.20
CA LEU A 225 -7.34 -5.88 22.22
C LEU A 225 -8.88 -5.80 22.35
N PRO A 226 -9.49 -5.77 23.56
CA PRO A 226 -10.93 -5.54 23.68
C PRO A 226 -11.38 -4.20 23.08
N LEU A 227 -10.66 -3.10 23.36
CA LEU A 227 -11.00 -1.78 22.83
C LEU A 227 -10.85 -1.73 21.31
N LEU A 228 -9.79 -2.31 20.76
CA LEU A 228 -9.62 -2.42 19.30
C LEU A 228 -10.74 -3.25 18.66
N ALA A 229 -11.17 -4.34 19.31
CA ALA A 229 -12.27 -5.18 18.81
C ALA A 229 -13.64 -4.47 18.82
N GLU A 230 -13.82 -3.43 19.65
CA GLU A 230 -15.01 -2.57 19.70
C GLU A 230 -14.89 -1.32 18.82
N ARG A 231 -13.69 -1.00 18.32
CA ARG A 231 -13.46 0.19 17.49
C ARG A 231 -14.14 0.01 16.14
N GLY A 232 -14.88 1.04 15.72
CA GLY A 232 -15.62 1.05 14.46
C GLY A 232 -16.73 0.00 14.44
N ASP A 233 -16.74 -0.82 13.40
CA ASP A 233 -17.74 -1.84 13.07
C ASP A 233 -17.25 -3.28 13.38
N GLY A 234 -16.27 -3.41 14.28
CA GLY A 234 -15.70 -4.70 14.69
C GLY A 234 -14.71 -5.30 13.69
N ARG A 235 -14.28 -4.56 12.66
CA ARG A 235 -13.32 -5.04 11.65
C ARG A 235 -12.03 -5.59 12.23
N PHE A 236 -11.46 -4.92 13.23
CA PHE A 236 -10.22 -5.41 13.86
C PHE A 236 -10.40 -6.76 14.57
N LEU A 237 -11.60 -7.04 15.11
CA LEU A 237 -11.88 -8.37 15.66
C LEU A 237 -11.80 -9.44 14.57
N ALA A 238 -12.29 -9.16 13.37
CA ALA A 238 -12.16 -10.05 12.22
C ALA A 238 -10.67 -10.27 11.86
N HIS A 239 -9.87 -9.20 11.75
CA HIS A 239 -8.42 -9.31 11.52
C HIS A 239 -7.73 -10.19 12.56
N TYR A 240 -7.98 -9.94 13.84
CA TYR A 240 -7.40 -10.74 14.92
C TYR A 240 -7.86 -12.20 14.88
N LEU A 241 -9.14 -12.48 14.61
CA LEU A 241 -9.63 -13.85 14.50
C LEU A 241 -9.12 -14.58 13.26
N ALA A 242 -8.91 -13.88 12.14
CA ALA A 242 -8.24 -14.41 10.95
C ALA A 242 -6.80 -14.82 11.28
N GLN A 243 -6.06 -13.95 11.99
CA GLN A 243 -4.69 -14.24 12.42
C GLN A 243 -4.66 -15.46 13.36
N VAL A 244 -5.60 -15.59 14.29
CA VAL A 244 -5.71 -16.78 15.15
C VAL A 244 -6.07 -18.02 14.33
N ALA A 245 -7.02 -17.93 13.39
CA ALA A 245 -7.44 -19.04 12.57
C ALA A 245 -6.30 -19.59 11.69
N ARG A 246 -5.50 -18.71 11.08
CA ARG A 246 -4.36 -19.11 10.24
C ARG A 246 -3.18 -19.68 11.04
N THR A 247 -2.89 -19.14 12.23
CA THR A 247 -1.68 -19.49 12.99
C THR A 247 -1.90 -20.58 14.05
N ALA A 248 -3.08 -20.60 14.69
CA ALA A 248 -3.41 -21.52 15.79
C ALA A 248 -4.64 -22.40 15.50
N GLY A 249 -5.41 -22.08 14.46
CA GLY A 249 -6.56 -22.85 14.01
C GLY A 249 -7.91 -22.35 14.52
N VAL A 250 -8.97 -22.80 13.85
CA VAL A 250 -10.36 -22.35 14.07
C VAL A 250 -10.88 -22.63 15.48
N ARG A 251 -10.39 -23.69 16.14
CA ARG A 251 -10.76 -23.99 17.53
C ARG A 251 -10.28 -22.91 18.49
N ASP A 252 -9.09 -22.35 18.26
CA ASP A 252 -8.53 -21.31 19.11
C ASP A 252 -9.16 -19.95 18.78
N ALA A 253 -9.49 -19.70 17.51
CA ALA A 253 -10.31 -18.55 17.12
C ALA A 253 -11.67 -18.58 17.84
N LYS A 254 -12.32 -19.75 17.89
CA LYS A 254 -13.55 -19.95 18.65
C LYS A 254 -13.40 -19.65 20.13
N GLN A 255 -12.33 -20.15 20.77
CA GLN A 255 -12.08 -19.87 22.18
C GLN A 255 -11.79 -18.39 22.45
N ALA A 256 -11.14 -17.70 21.50
CA ALA A 256 -10.91 -16.27 21.60
C ALA A 256 -12.23 -15.49 21.49
N ALA A 257 -13.07 -15.82 20.50
CA ALA A 257 -14.41 -15.25 20.35
C ALA A 257 -15.30 -15.53 21.57
N ALA A 258 -15.30 -16.76 22.12
CA ALA A 258 -16.09 -17.11 23.30
C ALA A 258 -15.67 -16.32 24.55
N ARG A 259 -14.36 -16.14 24.76
CA ARG A 259 -13.85 -15.31 25.87
C ARG A 259 -14.28 -13.85 25.74
N ARG A 260 -14.39 -13.36 24.51
CA ARG A 260 -14.86 -12.01 24.22
C ARG A 260 -16.38 -11.90 24.44
N GLY A 261 -17.17 -12.78 23.83
CA GLY A 261 -18.62 -12.79 23.94
C GLY A 261 -19.11 -12.91 25.39
N ALA A 262 -18.37 -13.60 26.26
CA ALA A 262 -18.70 -13.66 27.70
C ALA A 262 -18.67 -12.30 28.42
N ASN A 263 -18.07 -11.27 27.82
CA ASN A 263 -17.91 -9.93 28.40
C ASN A 263 -18.53 -8.83 27.53
N THR A 264 -19.31 -9.18 26.51
CA THR A 264 -19.91 -8.23 25.57
C THR A 264 -21.35 -8.61 25.30
N ASP A 265 -22.24 -7.62 25.33
CA ASP A 265 -23.62 -7.82 24.92
C ASP A 265 -23.68 -8.04 23.41
N HIS A 266 -24.39 -9.07 22.98
CA HIS A 266 -24.61 -9.39 21.57
C HIS A 266 -26.01 -10.00 21.39
N ALA A 267 -26.54 -9.93 20.18
CA ALA A 267 -27.82 -10.55 19.86
C ALA A 267 -27.78 -12.08 20.04
N ASP A 268 -28.96 -12.69 20.11
CA ASP A 268 -29.09 -14.14 20.04
C ASP A 268 -28.59 -14.66 18.68
N PHE A 269 -27.91 -15.82 18.67
CA PHE A 269 -27.27 -16.36 17.47
C PHE A 269 -28.21 -16.50 16.28
N ALA A 270 -29.44 -16.99 16.52
CA ALA A 270 -30.42 -17.20 15.45
C ALA A 270 -30.80 -15.90 14.75
N ASP A 271 -30.96 -14.80 15.50
CA ASP A 271 -31.32 -13.50 14.96
C ASP A 271 -30.15 -12.87 14.20
N ALA A 272 -28.93 -12.94 14.76
CA ALA A 272 -27.72 -12.43 14.13
C ALA A 272 -27.43 -13.14 12.80
N LYS A 273 -27.52 -14.48 12.77
CA LYS A 273 -27.35 -15.26 11.53
C LYS A 273 -28.39 -14.89 10.49
N ALA A 274 -29.66 -14.77 10.89
CA ALA A 274 -30.73 -14.45 9.95
C ALA A 274 -30.62 -13.01 9.43
N ALA A 275 -30.07 -12.07 10.22
CA ALA A 275 -29.75 -10.72 9.77
C ALA A 275 -28.60 -10.76 8.73
N ALA A 276 -27.54 -11.51 9.01
CA ALA A 276 -26.40 -11.64 8.08
C ALA A 276 -26.78 -12.29 6.74
N GLU A 277 -27.64 -13.31 6.74
CA GLU A 277 -28.15 -13.95 5.52
C GLU A 277 -29.07 -13.04 4.70
N ARG A 278 -29.63 -12.00 5.30
CA ARG A 278 -30.51 -11.02 4.65
C ARG A 278 -29.81 -9.68 4.36
N ALA A 279 -28.54 -9.56 4.73
CA ALA A 279 -27.79 -8.33 4.53
C ALA A 279 -27.48 -8.14 3.03
N ASP A 280 -27.70 -6.90 2.58
CA ASP A 280 -27.29 -6.45 1.26
C ASP A 280 -25.77 -6.55 1.11
N TYR A 281 -25.29 -6.61 -0.12
CA TYR A 281 -23.87 -6.85 -0.43
C TYR A 281 -22.90 -6.02 0.43
N TRP A 282 -23.10 -4.69 0.49
CA TRP A 282 -22.22 -3.75 1.20
C TRP A 282 -22.24 -3.90 2.73
N ASP A 283 -23.37 -4.34 3.30
CA ASP A 283 -23.54 -4.51 4.75
C ASP A 283 -23.21 -5.94 5.21
N ARG A 284 -23.02 -6.87 4.27
CA ARG A 284 -22.89 -8.31 4.52
C ARG A 284 -21.67 -8.63 5.40
N GLY A 285 -20.54 -7.96 5.18
CA GLY A 285 -19.35 -8.09 6.01
C GLY A 285 -19.63 -7.74 7.47
N ALA A 286 -20.25 -6.57 7.71
CA ALA A 286 -20.60 -6.12 9.05
C ALA A 286 -21.61 -7.06 9.73
N ALA A 287 -22.67 -7.45 9.03
CA ALA A 287 -23.69 -8.31 9.57
C ALA A 287 -23.15 -9.71 9.96
N TRP A 288 -22.24 -10.28 9.16
CA TRP A 288 -21.58 -11.54 9.54
C TRP A 288 -20.62 -11.40 10.73
N ARG A 289 -19.92 -10.27 10.87
CA ARG A 289 -19.08 -10.01 12.05
C ARG A 289 -19.89 -9.98 13.34
N ASP A 290 -21.07 -9.36 13.32
CA ASP A 290 -21.99 -9.34 14.47
C ASP A 290 -22.44 -10.75 14.91
N ALA A 291 -22.49 -11.71 13.97
CA ALA A 291 -22.84 -13.09 14.26
C ALA A 291 -21.69 -13.91 14.90
N VAL A 292 -20.43 -13.44 14.84
CA VAL A 292 -19.24 -14.22 15.27
C VAL A 292 -19.24 -14.51 16.77
N LEU A 293 -19.48 -13.49 17.60
CA LEU A 293 -19.49 -13.64 19.06
C LEU A 293 -20.60 -14.60 19.54
N PRO A 294 -21.88 -14.44 19.15
CA PRO A 294 -22.92 -15.39 19.55
C PRO A 294 -22.67 -16.80 18.99
N ALA A 295 -22.10 -16.94 17.79
CA ALA A 295 -21.76 -18.25 17.24
C ALA A 295 -20.68 -19.00 18.03
N ALA A 296 -19.90 -18.32 18.87
CA ALA A 296 -18.88 -18.97 19.69
C ALA A 296 -19.48 -19.93 20.74
N GLY A 297 -20.74 -19.73 21.13
CA GLY A 297 -21.49 -20.64 22.00
C GLY A 297 -22.01 -21.91 21.31
N GLU A 298 -22.00 -21.94 19.98
CA GLU A 298 -22.61 -23.00 19.16
C GLU A 298 -21.67 -24.19 18.93
N SER A 299 -21.99 -25.09 17.99
CA SER A 299 -21.09 -26.16 17.56
C SER A 299 -19.83 -25.61 16.86
N LEU A 300 -18.75 -26.40 16.77
CA LEU A 300 -17.56 -25.97 16.02
C LEU A 300 -17.86 -25.76 14.52
N PRO A 301 -18.58 -26.65 13.83
CA PRO A 301 -18.98 -26.40 12.44
C PRO A 301 -19.78 -25.11 12.25
N THR A 302 -20.73 -24.84 13.16
CA THR A 302 -21.53 -23.61 13.11
C THR A 302 -20.65 -22.36 13.24
N PHE A 303 -19.74 -22.36 14.22
CA PHE A 303 -18.80 -21.25 14.39
C PHE A 303 -17.90 -21.09 13.16
N ALA A 304 -17.38 -22.18 12.60
CA ALA A 304 -16.53 -22.15 11.41
C ALA A 304 -17.25 -21.57 10.19
N TYR A 305 -18.53 -21.91 9.99
CA TYR A 305 -19.37 -21.35 8.93
C TYR A 305 -19.52 -19.83 9.07
N VAL A 306 -19.83 -19.36 10.28
CA VAL A 306 -20.00 -17.93 10.56
C VAL A 306 -18.68 -17.18 10.42
N LEU A 307 -17.59 -17.73 10.95
CA LEU A 307 -16.27 -17.12 10.84
C LEU A 307 -15.83 -17.05 9.37
N ALA A 308 -16.02 -18.11 8.58
CA ALA A 308 -15.66 -18.12 7.16
C ALA A 308 -16.36 -16.98 6.39
N ASN A 309 -17.67 -16.82 6.58
CA ASN A 309 -18.42 -15.74 5.94
C ASN A 309 -18.04 -14.36 6.47
N ALA A 310 -17.86 -14.20 7.78
CA ALA A 310 -17.46 -12.92 8.38
C ALA A 310 -16.11 -12.44 7.84
N LEU A 311 -15.15 -13.35 7.71
CA LEU A 311 -13.82 -13.02 7.19
C LEU A 311 -13.87 -12.76 5.67
N TYR A 312 -14.53 -13.64 4.90
CA TYR A 312 -14.66 -13.47 3.45
C TYR A 312 -15.34 -12.14 3.09
N TRP A 313 -16.54 -11.87 3.61
CA TRP A 313 -17.29 -10.66 3.29
C TRP A 313 -16.69 -9.38 3.87
N THR A 314 -15.85 -9.49 4.92
CA THR A 314 -15.08 -8.31 5.38
C THR A 314 -13.97 -7.97 4.39
N GLY A 315 -13.29 -8.98 3.81
CA GLY A 315 -12.24 -8.76 2.80
C GLY A 315 -12.80 -8.40 1.43
N GLU A 316 -13.95 -8.97 1.04
CA GLU A 316 -14.61 -8.69 -0.25
C GLU A 316 -15.01 -7.22 -0.42
N VAL A 317 -15.49 -6.60 0.67
CA VAL A 317 -15.88 -5.19 0.68
C VAL A 317 -14.68 -4.27 0.98
N GLY A 318 -13.64 -4.81 1.62
CA GLY A 318 -12.36 -4.14 1.83
C GLY A 318 -11.61 -3.99 0.51
N ARG A 319 -11.26 -2.75 0.14
CA ARG A 319 -10.37 -2.47 -0.99
C ARG A 319 -9.26 -1.56 -0.51
N SER A 320 -8.39 -2.11 0.32
CA SER A 320 -7.18 -1.42 0.77
C SER A 320 -5.98 -1.91 -0.04
N ASP A 321 -4.95 -1.07 -0.23
CA ASP A 321 -3.64 -1.56 -0.70
C ASP A 321 -2.81 -2.15 0.47
N SER A 322 -3.44 -2.44 1.61
CA SER A 322 -2.84 -3.15 2.72
C SER A 322 -2.93 -4.67 2.51
N ARG A 323 -2.19 -5.46 3.29
CA ARG A 323 -2.38 -6.92 3.32
C ARG A 323 -3.50 -7.38 4.26
N ALA A 324 -4.34 -6.47 4.78
CA ALA A 324 -5.45 -6.83 5.66
C ALA A 324 -6.46 -7.74 4.95
N ASP A 325 -6.75 -7.47 3.68
CA ASP A 325 -7.67 -8.27 2.87
C ASP A 325 -7.09 -9.68 2.61
N GLU A 326 -5.78 -9.77 2.33
CA GLU A 326 -5.08 -11.06 2.21
C GLU A 326 -5.15 -11.89 3.50
N LEU A 327 -5.01 -11.25 4.68
CA LEU A 327 -5.15 -11.87 5.99
C LEU A 327 -6.58 -12.41 6.19
N LEU A 328 -7.59 -11.61 5.87
CA LEU A 328 -9.00 -11.97 6.00
C LEU A 328 -9.33 -13.18 5.12
N HIS A 329 -8.95 -13.15 3.85
CA HIS A 329 -9.18 -14.26 2.93
C HIS A 329 -8.44 -15.53 3.35
N GLU A 330 -7.19 -15.43 3.82
CA GLU A 330 -6.47 -16.59 4.36
C GLU A 330 -7.16 -17.21 5.58
N GLY A 331 -7.65 -16.36 6.50
CA GLY A 331 -8.45 -16.80 7.64
C GLY A 331 -9.79 -17.42 7.22
N ALA A 332 -10.45 -16.85 6.21
CA ALA A 332 -11.71 -17.36 5.66
C ALA A 332 -11.53 -18.76 5.06
N ALA A 333 -10.48 -18.95 4.25
CA ALA A 333 -10.15 -20.25 3.68
C ALA A 333 -9.87 -21.30 4.77
N ALA A 334 -9.12 -20.94 5.83
CA ALA A 334 -8.86 -21.82 6.97
C ALA A 334 -10.16 -22.24 7.70
N ALA A 335 -11.09 -21.30 7.89
CA ALA A 335 -12.39 -21.57 8.48
C ALA A 335 -13.29 -22.44 7.59
N ALA A 336 -13.39 -22.11 6.30
CA ALA A 336 -14.19 -22.82 5.32
C ALA A 336 -13.75 -24.28 5.14
N ARG A 337 -12.43 -24.53 5.03
CA ARG A 337 -11.86 -25.88 4.89
C ARG A 337 -12.07 -26.76 6.12
N THR A 338 -12.34 -26.18 7.29
CA THR A 338 -12.67 -26.96 8.51
C THR A 338 -14.03 -27.67 8.41
N ILE A 339 -14.90 -27.20 7.51
CA ILE A 339 -16.26 -27.73 7.31
C ILE A 339 -16.55 -28.11 5.87
N ASP A 340 -15.51 -28.24 5.04
CA ASP A 340 -15.62 -28.53 3.60
C ASP A 340 -16.56 -27.56 2.85
N LEU A 341 -16.57 -26.29 3.25
CA LEU A 341 -17.33 -25.23 2.56
C LEU A 341 -16.57 -24.75 1.33
N GLU A 342 -16.62 -25.55 0.27
CA GLU A 342 -15.83 -25.37 -0.95
C GLU A 342 -16.01 -23.99 -1.59
N TRP A 343 -17.24 -23.47 -1.62
CA TRP A 343 -17.55 -22.18 -2.22
C TRP A 343 -16.75 -21.02 -1.58
N VAL A 344 -16.75 -20.91 -0.25
CA VAL A 344 -16.00 -19.84 0.46
C VAL A 344 -14.50 -20.09 0.38
N ALA A 345 -14.06 -21.35 0.45
CA ALA A 345 -12.63 -21.66 0.34
C ALA A 345 -12.06 -21.25 -1.03
N GLY A 346 -12.77 -21.57 -2.12
CA GLY A 346 -12.38 -21.20 -3.47
C GLY A 346 -12.38 -19.69 -3.69
N HIS A 347 -13.45 -18.98 -3.30
CA HIS A 347 -13.51 -17.52 -3.41
C HIS A 347 -12.43 -16.83 -2.57
N ALA A 348 -12.15 -17.32 -1.36
CA ALA A 348 -11.12 -16.74 -0.52
C ALA A 348 -9.71 -16.93 -1.12
N ASP A 349 -9.39 -18.10 -1.67
CA ASP A 349 -8.09 -18.31 -2.34
C ASP A 349 -7.95 -17.43 -3.60
N TYR A 350 -9.05 -17.26 -4.34
CA TYR A 350 -9.14 -16.42 -5.53
C TYR A 350 -8.97 -14.93 -5.20
N GLU A 351 -9.76 -14.40 -4.26
CA GLU A 351 -9.72 -13.00 -3.86
C GLU A 351 -8.43 -12.64 -3.12
N ARG A 352 -7.84 -13.57 -2.36
CA ARG A 352 -6.50 -13.35 -1.80
C ARG A 352 -5.46 -13.08 -2.89
N ALA A 353 -5.48 -13.88 -3.96
CA ALA A 353 -4.55 -13.69 -5.07
C ALA A 353 -4.81 -12.36 -5.79
N ARG A 354 -6.07 -11.98 -5.96
CA ARG A 354 -6.44 -10.68 -6.54
C ARG A 354 -6.04 -9.50 -5.68
N ALA A 355 -6.30 -9.53 -4.38
CA ALA A 355 -5.89 -8.49 -3.43
C ALA A 355 -4.37 -8.28 -3.48
N ALA A 356 -3.60 -9.37 -3.47
CA ALA A 356 -2.15 -9.32 -3.64
C ALA A 356 -1.74 -8.70 -4.99
N ALA A 357 -2.44 -9.04 -6.08
CA ALA A 357 -2.17 -8.49 -7.41
C ALA A 357 -2.45 -6.98 -7.47
N HIS A 358 -3.58 -6.53 -6.93
CA HIS A 358 -3.97 -5.12 -6.89
C HIS A 358 -3.00 -4.28 -6.06
N ARG A 359 -2.51 -4.80 -4.93
CA ARG A 359 -1.46 -4.14 -4.14
C ARG A 359 -0.14 -3.91 -4.90
N HIS A 360 0.14 -4.73 -5.91
CA HIS A 360 1.40 -4.72 -6.66
C HIS A 360 1.31 -4.06 -8.05
N ARG A 361 0.21 -3.41 -8.41
CA ARG A 361 -0.01 -2.89 -9.78
C ARG A 361 0.76 -1.61 -10.13
N SER A 362 1.54 -1.06 -9.21
CA SER A 362 2.40 0.11 -9.45
C SER A 362 3.65 -0.21 -10.27
N LYS A 363 4.25 0.83 -10.86
CA LYS A 363 5.29 0.82 -11.91
C LYS A 363 6.45 -0.17 -11.70
N ARG A 364 6.90 -0.39 -10.46
CA ARG A 364 8.05 -1.26 -10.13
C ARG A 364 7.67 -2.69 -9.75
N ASN A 365 6.39 -2.98 -9.55
CA ASN A 365 5.91 -4.26 -9.04
C ASN A 365 5.02 -5.04 -10.03
N HIS A 366 4.87 -4.56 -11.26
CA HIS A 366 4.03 -5.21 -12.29
C HIS A 366 4.28 -6.71 -12.43
N ALA A 367 5.53 -7.17 -12.39
CA ALA A 367 5.85 -8.60 -12.48
C ALA A 367 5.20 -9.43 -11.36
N LEU A 368 5.20 -8.91 -10.13
CA LEU A 368 4.53 -9.55 -8.98
C LEU A 368 3.01 -9.53 -9.15
N ALA A 369 2.45 -8.42 -9.61
CA ALA A 369 1.01 -8.32 -9.88
C ALA A 369 0.56 -9.33 -10.94
N LEU A 370 1.32 -9.49 -12.03
CA LEU A 370 1.02 -10.46 -13.08
C LEU A 370 1.07 -11.91 -12.55
N GLU A 371 2.08 -12.28 -11.77
CA GLU A 371 2.15 -13.61 -11.12
C GLU A 371 0.93 -13.89 -10.22
N HIS A 372 0.46 -12.87 -9.50
CA HIS A 372 -0.71 -13.00 -8.64
C HIS A 372 -2.03 -13.09 -9.43
N PHE A 373 -2.20 -12.35 -10.53
CA PHE A 373 -3.36 -12.54 -11.42
C PHE A 373 -3.34 -13.90 -12.12
N GLU A 374 -2.16 -14.41 -12.51
CA GLU A 374 -2.02 -15.77 -13.02
C GLU A 374 -2.40 -16.81 -11.95
N THR A 375 -2.03 -16.57 -10.69
CA THR A 375 -2.44 -17.41 -9.55
C THR A 375 -3.96 -17.39 -9.39
N ALA A 376 -4.60 -16.21 -9.40
CA ALA A 376 -6.06 -16.08 -9.32
C ALA A 376 -6.77 -16.83 -10.46
N ARG A 377 -6.26 -16.69 -11.70
CA ARG A 377 -6.77 -17.43 -12.85
C ARG A 377 -6.64 -18.95 -12.68
N GLY A 378 -5.49 -19.42 -12.17
CA GLY A 378 -5.28 -20.84 -11.86
C GLY A 378 -6.23 -21.38 -10.78
N VAL A 379 -6.59 -20.56 -9.78
CA VAL A 379 -7.63 -20.91 -8.80
C VAL A 379 -8.99 -20.99 -9.49
N ALA A 380 -9.36 -20.01 -10.31
CA ALA A 380 -10.63 -20.01 -11.04
C ALA A 380 -10.78 -21.24 -11.96
N GLU A 381 -9.72 -21.64 -12.66
CA GLU A 381 -9.72 -22.86 -13.50
C GLU A 381 -9.98 -24.15 -12.71
N SER A 382 -9.73 -24.15 -11.39
CA SER A 382 -9.97 -25.30 -10.53
C SER A 382 -11.39 -25.37 -9.95
N HIS A 383 -12.20 -24.32 -10.10
CA HIS A 383 -13.55 -24.22 -9.53
C HIS A 383 -14.56 -23.71 -10.55
N SER A 384 -15.62 -24.49 -10.82
CA SER A 384 -16.65 -24.12 -11.82
C SER A 384 -17.54 -22.93 -11.43
N PHE A 385 -17.44 -22.45 -10.19
CA PHE A 385 -18.21 -21.32 -9.66
C PHE A 385 -17.41 -20.02 -9.62
N LEU A 386 -16.15 -20.03 -10.09
CA LEU A 386 -15.29 -18.87 -10.17
C LEU A 386 -15.09 -18.45 -11.62
N ASP A 387 -14.99 -17.14 -11.81
CA ASP A 387 -14.88 -16.52 -13.10
C ASP A 387 -13.39 -16.27 -13.48
N PRO A 388 -12.88 -16.87 -14.57
CA PRO A 388 -11.50 -16.66 -14.99
C PRO A 388 -11.29 -15.34 -15.76
N TRP A 389 -12.37 -14.61 -16.09
CA TRP A 389 -12.31 -13.42 -16.94
C TRP A 389 -11.81 -12.19 -16.20
N GLU A 390 -12.10 -12.03 -14.90
CA GLU A 390 -11.70 -10.83 -14.15
C GLU A 390 -10.17 -10.73 -13.94
N PRO A 391 -9.45 -11.83 -13.62
CA PRO A 391 -8.00 -11.82 -13.60
C PRO A 391 -7.42 -11.70 -15.00
N THR A 392 -8.09 -12.23 -16.04
CA THR A 392 -7.64 -12.08 -17.44
C THR A 392 -7.63 -10.60 -17.83
N TYR A 393 -8.72 -9.90 -17.57
CA TYR A 393 -8.87 -8.47 -17.81
C TYR A 393 -7.83 -7.64 -17.04
N SER A 394 -7.73 -7.85 -15.73
CA SER A 394 -6.80 -7.09 -14.87
C SER A 394 -5.34 -7.35 -15.22
N HIS A 395 -5.00 -8.60 -15.57
CA HIS A 395 -3.68 -8.98 -16.04
C HIS A 395 -3.30 -8.25 -17.34
N ALA A 396 -4.24 -8.13 -18.29
CA ALA A 396 -4.00 -7.42 -19.55
C ALA A 396 -3.70 -5.93 -19.33
N VAL A 397 -4.47 -5.27 -18.46
CA VAL A 397 -4.25 -3.87 -18.06
C VAL A 397 -2.84 -3.69 -17.47
N VAL A 398 -2.48 -4.49 -16.47
CA VAL A 398 -1.16 -4.37 -15.82
C VAL A 398 -0.03 -4.69 -16.79
N ARG A 399 -0.20 -5.69 -17.66
CA ARG A 399 0.81 -6.04 -18.66
C ARG A 399 1.00 -4.96 -19.71
N SER A 400 -0.09 -4.31 -20.14
CA SER A 400 -0.04 -3.14 -21.02
C SER A 400 0.74 -2.00 -20.38
N ASN A 401 0.46 -1.67 -19.11
CA ASN A 401 1.16 -0.61 -18.37
C ASN A 401 2.65 -0.91 -18.18
N MET A 402 3.00 -2.17 -17.87
CA MET A 402 4.39 -2.62 -17.78
C MET A 402 5.15 -2.43 -19.10
N LEU A 403 4.53 -2.80 -20.22
CA LEU A 403 5.15 -2.66 -21.55
C LEU A 403 5.30 -1.18 -21.93
N SER A 404 4.26 -0.37 -21.71
CA SER A 404 4.29 1.07 -21.97
C SER A 404 5.37 1.78 -21.16
N THR A 405 5.51 1.44 -19.87
CA THR A 405 6.57 1.96 -19.00
C THR A 405 7.97 1.70 -19.55
N THR A 406 8.15 0.60 -20.28
CA THR A 406 9.44 0.24 -20.91
C THR A 406 9.59 0.74 -22.36
N GLY A 407 8.65 1.55 -22.84
CA GLY A 407 8.63 2.11 -24.20
C GLY A 407 8.10 1.16 -25.29
N ASP A 408 7.60 -0.02 -24.93
CA ASP A 408 7.09 -1.02 -25.90
C ASP A 408 5.58 -0.85 -26.12
N HIS A 409 5.18 0.33 -26.60
CA HIS A 409 3.77 0.72 -26.75
C HIS A 409 3.03 -0.11 -27.81
N GLU A 410 3.72 -0.57 -28.87
CA GLU A 410 3.13 -1.45 -29.88
C GLU A 410 2.74 -2.80 -29.25
N ARG A 411 3.64 -3.41 -28.47
CA ARG A 411 3.33 -4.66 -27.76
C ARG A 411 2.28 -4.46 -26.68
N ALA A 412 2.23 -3.28 -26.04
CA ALA A 412 1.19 -2.93 -25.09
C ALA A 412 -0.20 -2.94 -25.76
N VAL A 413 -0.32 -2.39 -26.97
CA VAL A 413 -1.56 -2.44 -27.78
C VAL A 413 -1.93 -3.88 -28.14
N GLU A 414 -0.97 -4.69 -28.59
CA GLU A 414 -1.23 -6.10 -28.94
C GLU A 414 -1.79 -6.90 -27.75
N VAL A 415 -1.28 -6.67 -26.54
CA VAL A 415 -1.79 -7.33 -25.32
C VAL A 415 -3.25 -6.98 -25.04
N LEU A 416 -3.66 -5.73 -25.29
CA LEU A 416 -5.05 -5.31 -25.12
C LEU A 416 -5.97 -5.91 -26.19
N ASP A 417 -5.51 -5.98 -27.45
CA ASP A 417 -6.25 -6.62 -28.56
C ASP A 417 -6.43 -8.13 -28.31
N ASP A 418 -5.38 -8.84 -27.86
CA ASP A 418 -5.44 -10.25 -27.48
C ASP A 418 -6.44 -10.47 -26.32
N ALA A 419 -6.40 -9.62 -25.29
CA ALA A 419 -7.31 -9.72 -24.14
C ALA A 419 -8.78 -9.52 -24.52
N LEU A 420 -9.09 -8.60 -25.45
CA LEU A 420 -10.46 -8.41 -25.94
C LEU A 420 -10.99 -9.66 -26.66
N ALA A 421 -10.12 -10.37 -27.40
CA ALA A 421 -10.48 -11.63 -28.03
C ALA A 421 -10.72 -12.73 -26.98
N ASP A 422 -9.81 -12.85 -26.02
CA ASP A 422 -9.89 -13.85 -24.94
C ASP A 422 -11.14 -13.65 -24.07
N LEU A 423 -11.44 -12.42 -23.65
CA LEU A 423 -12.63 -12.10 -22.86
C LEU A 423 -13.93 -12.44 -23.61
N ARG A 424 -13.95 -12.21 -24.93
CA ARG A 424 -15.11 -12.59 -25.76
C ARG A 424 -15.28 -14.12 -25.84
N GLU A 425 -14.18 -14.88 -25.91
CA GLU A 425 -14.22 -16.35 -25.93
C GLU A 425 -14.66 -16.93 -24.58
N GLN A 426 -14.29 -16.30 -23.47
CA GLN A 426 -14.64 -16.73 -22.11
C GLN A 426 -16.13 -16.57 -21.77
N GLY A 427 -16.93 -15.90 -22.61
CA GLY A 427 -18.36 -15.78 -22.41
C GLY A 427 -18.75 -14.82 -21.27
N VAL A 428 -17.97 -13.75 -21.09
CA VAL A 428 -18.26 -12.67 -20.13
C VAL A 428 -19.69 -12.14 -20.35
N PRO A 429 -20.48 -11.90 -19.28
CA PRO A 429 -21.81 -11.29 -19.41
C PRO A 429 -21.78 -9.99 -20.21
N ASP A 430 -22.76 -9.77 -21.10
CA ASP A 430 -22.73 -8.69 -22.10
C ASP A 430 -22.44 -7.30 -21.50
N ASP A 431 -23.09 -6.97 -20.38
CA ASP A 431 -22.91 -5.67 -19.71
C ASP A 431 -21.47 -5.52 -19.16
N ARG A 432 -20.91 -6.59 -18.59
CA ARG A 432 -19.52 -6.61 -18.10
C ARG A 432 -18.50 -6.59 -19.23
N PHE A 433 -18.78 -7.30 -20.32
CA PHE A 433 -17.94 -7.29 -21.50
C PHE A 433 -17.92 -5.89 -22.14
N ALA A 434 -19.06 -5.19 -22.20
CA ALA A 434 -19.12 -3.82 -22.70
C ALA A 434 -18.26 -2.86 -21.88
N GLU A 435 -18.38 -2.91 -20.54
CA GLU A 435 -17.58 -2.11 -19.62
C GLU A 435 -16.07 -2.38 -19.79
N MET A 436 -15.65 -3.65 -19.77
CA MET A 436 -14.25 -4.04 -19.95
C MET A 436 -13.72 -3.65 -21.33
N ARG A 437 -14.55 -3.80 -22.37
CA ARG A 437 -14.19 -3.41 -23.72
C ARG A 437 -13.89 -1.92 -23.78
N ASP A 438 -14.78 -1.08 -23.27
CA ASP A 438 -14.61 0.36 -23.33
C ASP A 438 -13.36 0.78 -22.55
N HIS A 439 -13.07 0.20 -21.38
CA HIS A 439 -11.82 0.48 -20.68
C HIS A 439 -10.56 0.06 -21.47
N LEU A 440 -10.53 -1.16 -22.02
CA LEU A 440 -9.38 -1.64 -22.80
C LEU A 440 -9.21 -0.88 -24.11
N GLU A 441 -10.29 -0.47 -24.76
CA GLU A 441 -10.28 0.37 -25.96
C GLU A 441 -9.75 1.78 -25.63
N GLY A 442 -10.15 2.36 -24.49
CA GLY A 442 -9.61 3.61 -23.96
C GLY A 442 -8.09 3.54 -23.77
N GLN A 443 -7.59 2.54 -23.05
CA GLN A 443 -6.15 2.34 -22.85
C GLN A 443 -5.41 2.13 -24.17
N ARG A 444 -5.99 1.35 -25.07
CA ARG A 444 -5.42 1.08 -26.38
C ARG A 444 -5.27 2.36 -27.21
N HIS A 445 -6.26 3.23 -27.19
CA HIS A 445 -6.21 4.52 -27.85
C HIS A 445 -5.18 5.45 -27.19
N GLU A 446 -5.09 5.45 -25.86
CA GLU A 446 -4.04 6.17 -25.13
C GLU A 446 -2.62 5.71 -25.54
N ARG A 447 -2.37 4.40 -25.69
CA ARG A 447 -1.07 3.88 -26.17
C ARG A 447 -0.79 4.21 -27.63
N ARG A 448 -1.82 4.21 -28.49
CA ARG A 448 -1.69 4.59 -29.90
C ARG A 448 -1.40 6.06 -30.11
N ALA A 449 -1.90 6.93 -29.24
CA ALA A 449 -1.58 8.35 -29.27
C ALA A 449 -0.07 8.60 -29.07
N ILE A 450 0.63 7.75 -28.29
CA ILE A 450 2.07 7.88 -28.03
C ILE A 450 2.90 7.55 -29.28
N VAL A 451 2.48 6.54 -30.05
CA VAL A 451 3.21 6.08 -31.26
C VAL A 451 2.71 6.72 -32.55
N ALA A 452 1.79 7.67 -32.48
CA ALA A 452 1.23 8.32 -33.66
C ALA A 452 2.31 9.12 -34.42
N ASP A 453 2.30 9.01 -35.75
CA ASP A 453 3.29 9.66 -36.63
C ASP A 453 3.06 11.18 -36.78
N ASP A 454 1.84 11.66 -36.51
CA ASP A 454 1.48 13.08 -36.56
C ASP A 454 0.46 13.50 -35.49
N ASP A 455 0.41 14.81 -35.22
CA ASP A 455 -0.43 15.40 -34.17
C ASP A 455 -1.94 15.20 -34.42
N GLY A 456 -2.38 15.08 -35.67
CA GLY A 456 -3.78 14.85 -36.00
C GLY A 456 -4.22 13.44 -35.60
N ASP A 457 -3.39 12.44 -35.90
CA ASP A 457 -3.62 11.06 -35.48
C ASP A 457 -3.50 10.89 -33.96
N ARG A 458 -2.55 11.61 -33.33
CA ARG A 458 -2.42 11.67 -31.86
C ARG A 458 -3.69 12.20 -31.20
N LEU A 459 -4.20 13.36 -31.66
CA LEU A 459 -5.41 13.98 -31.13
C LEU A 459 -6.63 13.08 -31.31
N ALA A 460 -6.82 12.51 -32.50
CA ALA A 460 -7.94 11.59 -32.76
C ALA A 460 -7.92 10.36 -31.84
N HIS A 461 -6.73 9.88 -31.46
CA HIS A 461 -6.60 8.81 -30.49
C HIS A 461 -6.87 9.26 -29.05
N LEU A 462 -6.44 10.45 -28.63
CA LEU A 462 -6.80 10.99 -27.31
C LEU A 462 -8.30 11.26 -27.19
N GLU A 463 -8.94 11.83 -28.21
CA GLU A 463 -10.40 12.03 -28.25
C GLU A 463 -11.16 10.69 -28.17
N ALA A 464 -10.72 9.66 -28.91
CA ALA A 464 -11.31 8.33 -28.82
C ALA A 464 -11.12 7.71 -27.42
N ALA A 465 -9.94 7.89 -26.80
CA ALA A 465 -9.72 7.42 -25.43
C ALA A 465 -10.66 8.10 -24.43
N LEU A 466 -10.90 9.40 -24.59
CA LEU A 466 -11.83 10.18 -23.78
C LEU A 466 -13.25 9.61 -23.86
N ASP A 467 -13.78 9.42 -25.09
CA ASP A 467 -15.13 8.87 -25.32
C ASP A 467 -15.31 7.52 -24.60
N HIS A 468 -14.30 6.65 -24.66
CA HIS A 468 -14.33 5.35 -24.02
C HIS A 468 -14.27 5.42 -22.48
N TYR A 469 -13.44 6.29 -21.91
CA TYR A 469 -13.39 6.48 -20.45
C TYR A 469 -14.64 7.17 -19.89
N GLU A 470 -15.26 8.08 -20.65
CA GLU A 470 -16.55 8.69 -20.29
C GLU A 470 -17.67 7.65 -20.28
N ALA A 471 -17.69 6.71 -21.23
CA ALA A 471 -18.69 5.65 -21.32
C ALA A 471 -18.74 4.75 -20.07
N VAL A 472 -17.60 4.56 -19.40
CA VAL A 472 -17.48 3.77 -18.16
C VAL A 472 -17.44 4.62 -16.89
N GLY A 473 -17.45 5.94 -17.00
CA GLY A 473 -17.43 6.86 -15.84
C GLY A 473 -16.09 6.93 -15.11
N PHE A 474 -14.96 6.70 -15.80
CA PHE A 474 -13.64 6.70 -15.17
C PHE A 474 -13.08 8.13 -15.04
N GLU A 475 -13.61 8.89 -14.08
CA GLU A 475 -13.33 10.34 -13.91
C GLU A 475 -11.84 10.69 -13.86
N ARG A 476 -11.00 9.85 -13.22
CA ARG A 476 -9.54 10.06 -13.18
C ARG A 476 -8.88 9.91 -14.55
N SER A 477 -9.33 8.94 -15.34
CA SER A 477 -8.82 8.72 -16.70
C SER A 477 -9.33 9.79 -17.65
N VAL A 478 -10.58 10.24 -17.49
CA VAL A 478 -11.14 11.41 -18.19
C VAL A 478 -10.27 12.65 -17.95
N ALA A 479 -10.07 13.04 -16.68
CA ALA A 479 -9.28 14.21 -16.33
C ALA A 479 -7.82 14.15 -16.86
N ARG A 480 -7.22 12.95 -16.89
CA ARG A 480 -5.89 12.72 -17.45
C ARG A 480 -5.86 12.93 -18.96
N ILE A 481 -6.82 12.37 -19.68
CA ILE A 481 -6.88 12.53 -21.14
C ILE A 481 -7.21 13.99 -21.51
N GLU A 482 -8.08 14.67 -20.76
CA GLU A 482 -8.34 16.11 -20.91
C GLU A 482 -7.05 16.92 -20.74
N ALA A 483 -6.23 16.64 -19.73
CA ALA A 483 -4.93 17.31 -19.56
C ALA A 483 -3.97 17.04 -20.75
N LYS A 484 -3.94 15.81 -21.26
CA LYS A 484 -3.12 15.46 -22.45
C LYS A 484 -3.61 16.16 -23.72
N LEU A 485 -4.92 16.39 -23.85
CA LEU A 485 -5.53 17.14 -24.95
C LEU A 485 -5.17 18.63 -24.84
N ASP A 486 -5.34 19.22 -23.66
CA ASP A 486 -4.98 20.63 -23.39
C ASP A 486 -3.50 20.90 -23.71
N ASP A 487 -2.60 19.99 -23.34
CA ASP A 487 -1.17 20.06 -23.65
C ASP A 487 -0.88 19.97 -25.16
N ALA A 488 -1.59 19.09 -25.88
CA ALA A 488 -1.44 18.95 -27.32
C ALA A 488 -1.94 20.20 -28.07
N GLU A 489 -3.01 20.84 -27.59
CA GLU A 489 -3.50 22.11 -28.11
C GLU A 489 -2.51 23.25 -27.83
N ALA A 490 -1.97 23.35 -26.61
CA ALA A 490 -0.99 24.35 -26.22
C ALA A 490 0.33 24.25 -27.01
N ALA A 491 0.80 23.02 -27.29
CA ALA A 491 1.98 22.80 -28.13
C ALA A 491 1.77 23.25 -29.60
N GLY A 492 0.53 23.22 -30.10
CA GLY A 492 0.17 23.76 -31.42
C GLY A 492 0.08 25.29 -31.46
N GLU A 493 -0.23 25.93 -30.33
CA GLU A 493 -0.38 27.39 -30.20
C GLU A 493 0.94 28.14 -29.97
N ASP A 494 2.03 27.46 -29.61
CA ASP A 494 3.34 28.08 -29.34
C ASP A 494 4.08 28.60 -30.60
N THR A 495 3.38 28.64 -31.75
CA THR A 495 3.76 29.47 -32.91
C THR A 495 3.13 30.88 -32.90
N GLY A 496 2.37 31.25 -31.87
CA GLY A 496 1.75 32.57 -31.76
C GLY A 496 1.42 32.96 -30.32
N GLY A 497 2.42 33.45 -29.59
CA GLY A 497 2.29 33.75 -28.16
C GLY A 497 1.19 34.76 -27.78
N GLU A 498 0.61 34.56 -26.60
CA GLU A 498 0.51 35.53 -25.50
C GLU A 498 -0.15 34.86 -24.28
N SER A 499 0.53 34.97 -23.14
CA SER A 499 0.15 34.60 -21.76
C SER A 499 -1.35 34.57 -21.44
N ARG A 500 -1.84 33.53 -20.76
CA ARG A 500 -3.09 33.61 -19.96
C ARG A 500 -3.04 32.87 -18.63
N GLU A 501 -3.67 33.54 -17.67
CA GLU A 501 -3.73 33.32 -16.23
C GLU A 501 -4.60 32.14 -15.82
N GLY A 502 -4.22 31.52 -14.69
CA GLY A 502 -4.91 30.40 -14.07
C GLY A 502 -6.36 30.68 -13.66
N GLY A 503 -7.18 29.64 -13.80
CA GLY A 503 -8.55 29.59 -13.28
C GLY A 503 -8.84 28.23 -12.66
N ALA A 504 -8.84 28.18 -11.34
CA ALA A 504 -9.36 27.04 -10.58
C ALA A 504 -10.84 26.78 -10.96
N ARG A 505 -11.20 25.52 -11.21
CA ARG A 505 -12.60 25.09 -11.39
C ARG A 505 -13.05 24.17 -10.24
N PRO A 506 -14.36 24.17 -9.91
CA PRO A 506 -14.89 23.60 -8.68
C PRO A 506 -15.29 22.13 -8.82
N GLN A 507 -15.10 21.35 -7.75
CA GLN A 507 -15.54 19.95 -7.65
C GLN A 507 -17.08 19.81 -7.67
N PRO A 508 -17.63 18.79 -8.35
CA PRO A 508 -19.03 18.40 -8.22
C PRO A 508 -19.26 17.57 -6.96
N VAL A 509 -20.29 17.93 -6.20
CA VAL A 509 -20.83 17.16 -5.07
C VAL A 509 -21.89 16.19 -5.59
N LEU A 510 -21.68 14.88 -5.44
CA LEU A 510 -22.69 13.87 -5.74
C LEU A 510 -23.71 13.76 -4.59
N ARG A 511 -25.00 13.83 -4.92
CA ARG A 511 -26.12 13.40 -4.07
C ARG A 511 -26.85 12.24 -4.76
N PRO A 512 -27.39 11.26 -4.00
CA PRO A 512 -28.09 10.11 -4.57
C PRO A 512 -29.55 10.44 -4.92
N ASP A 513 -30.09 9.79 -5.94
CA ASP A 513 -31.53 9.75 -6.22
C ASP A 513 -32.06 8.32 -6.02
N PRO A 514 -33.22 8.12 -5.34
CA PRO A 514 -33.78 6.82 -4.99
C PRO A 514 -34.92 6.38 -5.95
N ASP A 515 -35.38 5.14 -5.73
CA ASP A 515 -36.58 4.48 -6.25
C ASP A 515 -36.46 3.69 -7.56
N ALA A 516 -36.37 2.34 -7.44
CA ALA A 516 -37.49 1.43 -7.73
C ALA A 516 -37.04 -0.05 -7.63
N GLY A 517 -37.43 -0.74 -6.57
CA GLY A 517 -37.35 -2.20 -6.50
C GLY A 517 -38.57 -2.91 -7.14
N PRO A 518 -38.44 -4.16 -7.59
CA PRO A 518 -39.58 -5.06 -7.78
C PRO A 518 -39.56 -6.34 -6.89
N SER A 519 -40.64 -6.46 -6.11
CA SER A 519 -41.46 -7.62 -5.66
C SER A 519 -40.95 -9.09 -5.63
N LEU A 520 -40.65 -9.56 -4.42
CA LEU A 520 -41.15 -10.72 -3.62
C LEU A 520 -41.68 -12.08 -4.17
N ASP A 521 -41.81 -12.38 -5.47
CA ASP A 521 -42.43 -13.67 -5.90
C ASP A 521 -41.52 -14.72 -6.58
N ASP A 522 -40.21 -14.49 -6.71
CA ASP A 522 -39.32 -15.41 -7.47
C ASP A 522 -38.15 -16.02 -6.65
N ILE A 523 -38.46 -16.73 -5.56
CA ILE A 523 -37.49 -17.56 -4.81
C ILE A 523 -37.93 -19.03 -4.91
N PRO A 524 -37.12 -19.98 -5.46
CA PRO A 524 -36.06 -20.59 -4.63
C PRO A 524 -34.85 -21.22 -5.36
N THR A 525 -33.63 -20.86 -4.94
CA THR A 525 -32.58 -21.80 -4.45
C THR A 525 -31.47 -21.00 -3.75
N LEU A 526 -31.12 -21.40 -2.52
CA LEU A 526 -30.17 -20.78 -1.57
C LEU A 526 -28.68 -20.77 -2.03
N HIS A 527 -28.42 -20.78 -3.33
CA HIS A 527 -27.08 -20.76 -3.93
C HIS A 527 -26.71 -19.37 -4.48
N ASP A 528 -27.71 -18.54 -4.79
CA ASP A 528 -27.53 -17.24 -5.46
C ASP A 528 -27.27 -16.07 -4.49
N SER A 529 -27.61 -16.23 -3.19
CA SER A 529 -27.37 -15.18 -2.17
C SER A 529 -25.90 -15.05 -1.77
N LEU A 530 -25.04 -15.93 -2.25
CA LEU A 530 -23.60 -15.87 -2.04
C LEU A 530 -22.86 -15.35 -3.28
N THR A 531 -23.49 -15.36 -4.46
CA THR A 531 -22.86 -15.08 -5.76
C THR A 531 -23.23 -13.72 -6.35
N GLU A 532 -23.81 -12.81 -5.57
CA GLU A 532 -23.89 -11.40 -6.01
C GLU A 532 -22.46 -10.87 -6.11
N THR A 533 -21.87 -10.93 -7.29
CA THR A 533 -20.80 -10.02 -7.70
C THR A 533 -21.36 -8.62 -7.64
N ASP A 534 -20.68 -7.70 -6.96
CA ASP A 534 -21.09 -6.31 -6.80
C ASP A 534 -21.58 -5.72 -8.13
N PRO A 535 -22.85 -5.26 -8.24
CA PRO A 535 -23.40 -4.68 -9.47
C PRO A 535 -22.74 -3.35 -9.86
N GLY A 536 -21.95 -2.75 -8.97
CA GLY A 536 -21.08 -1.60 -9.17
C GLY A 536 -19.59 -1.90 -8.99
N ALA A 537 -19.17 -3.18 -9.00
CA ALA A 537 -17.74 -3.53 -8.90
C ALA A 537 -17.09 -3.13 -10.21
N VAL A 538 -16.65 -1.88 -10.21
CA VAL A 538 -15.64 -1.37 -11.10
C VAL A 538 -14.39 -2.18 -10.81
N GLY A 539 -13.71 -2.59 -11.87
CA GLY A 539 -12.35 -3.10 -11.80
C GLY A 539 -11.43 -2.06 -11.19
N SER A 540 -11.42 -1.96 -9.87
CA SER A 540 -10.64 -1.05 -9.04
C SER A 540 -10.73 0.45 -9.36
N ALA A 541 -10.56 1.30 -8.35
CA ALA A 541 -10.03 2.64 -8.62
C ALA A 541 -8.62 2.41 -9.20
N ASP A 542 -8.40 2.86 -10.43
CA ASP A 542 -7.17 2.76 -11.22
C ASP A 542 -5.96 3.41 -10.50
N PRO A 543 -4.92 2.64 -10.11
CA PRO A 543 -3.64 3.13 -9.63
C PRO A 543 -2.51 2.41 -10.37
N GLY A 544 -2.81 1.92 -11.58
CA GLY A 544 -1.82 1.66 -12.62
C GLY A 544 -1.69 2.86 -13.56
N VAL A 545 -2.21 4.01 -13.14
CA VAL A 545 -2.17 5.27 -13.88
C VAL A 545 -0.72 5.66 -14.08
N LEU A 546 -0.32 5.85 -15.33
CA LEU A 546 0.92 6.54 -15.67
C LEU A 546 0.51 7.97 -16.07
N PRO A 547 0.69 8.98 -15.19
CA PRO A 547 0.68 10.37 -15.62
C PRO A 547 1.90 10.64 -16.52
N ASP A 548 1.72 11.55 -17.47
CA ASP A 548 2.69 12.09 -18.43
C ASP A 548 3.93 11.24 -18.80
N GLU A 549 3.76 10.27 -19.71
CA GLU A 549 4.88 9.61 -20.43
C GLU A 549 5.47 10.56 -21.49
N ARG A 550 5.99 11.72 -21.08
CA ARG A 550 6.84 12.52 -21.97
C ARG A 550 8.16 11.80 -22.17
N GLU A 551 8.77 12.05 -23.33
CA GLU A 551 10.19 11.78 -23.57
C GLU A 551 11.05 12.59 -22.59
N ASP A 552 11.05 12.22 -21.31
CA ASP A 552 12.19 12.52 -20.46
C ASP A 552 13.35 11.76 -21.11
N ALA A 553 14.23 12.53 -21.74
CA ALA A 553 15.45 12.02 -22.34
C ALA A 553 16.09 11.11 -21.31
N LEU A 554 16.10 9.78 -21.58
CA LEU A 554 16.62 8.71 -20.73
C LEU A 554 17.63 9.30 -19.75
N ALA A 555 17.14 9.72 -18.57
CA ALA A 555 18.05 10.06 -17.51
C ALA A 555 18.79 8.75 -17.32
N ASP A 556 20.11 8.77 -17.44
CA ASP A 556 20.97 7.64 -17.11
C ASP A 556 20.66 7.26 -15.67
N ASP A 557 19.62 6.44 -15.48
CA ASP A 557 19.17 5.89 -14.22
C ASP A 557 20.32 5.00 -13.77
N PRO A 558 21.11 5.40 -12.76
CA PRO A 558 22.29 4.64 -12.35
C PRO A 558 21.88 3.30 -11.72
N GLY A 559 20.58 3.06 -11.54
CA GLY A 559 20.00 1.94 -10.84
C GLY A 559 19.59 0.75 -11.71
N VAL A 560 19.57 0.82 -13.05
CA VAL A 560 19.19 -0.34 -13.89
C VAL A 560 20.32 -1.38 -13.86
N PRO A 561 20.20 -2.50 -13.13
CA PRO A 561 21.17 -3.57 -13.24
C PRO A 561 20.93 -4.21 -14.60
N GLY A 562 21.95 -4.22 -15.45
CA GLY A 562 21.91 -4.93 -16.71
C GLY A 562 21.39 -6.35 -16.51
N ARG A 563 20.56 -6.81 -17.47
CA ARG A 563 20.16 -8.21 -17.68
C ARG A 563 21.25 -9.15 -17.16
N ASP A 564 20.86 -9.97 -16.18
CA ASP A 564 21.64 -11.06 -15.55
C ASP A 564 22.55 -10.69 -14.36
N SER A 565 21.97 -10.53 -13.15
CA SER A 565 22.51 -11.21 -11.93
C SER A 565 21.72 -10.94 -10.64
N GLU A 566 21.32 -12.06 -10.01
CA GLU A 566 21.01 -12.32 -8.59
C GLU A 566 19.63 -12.00 -7.97
N PRO A 567 19.00 -12.98 -7.27
CA PRO A 567 17.76 -12.82 -6.54
C PRO A 567 18.05 -12.53 -5.06
N ARG A 568 17.85 -11.30 -4.60
CA ARG A 568 17.85 -10.99 -3.15
C ARG A 568 16.80 -9.94 -2.80
N TYR A 569 15.57 -10.39 -2.63
CA TYR A 569 14.65 -9.79 -1.67
C TYR A 569 14.00 -10.92 -0.86
N ARG A 570 14.32 -10.94 0.44
CA ARG A 570 13.66 -11.66 1.51
C ARG A 570 13.66 -10.75 2.72
#